data_AF-A0A7S3V6U6-F1
#
_entry.id   AF-A0A7S3V6U6-F1
#
_cell.length_a   1.000
_cell.length_b   1.000
_cell.length_c   1.000
_cell.angle_alpha   90.00
_cell.angle_beta   90.00
_cell.angle_gamma   90.00
#
_symmetry.space_group_name_H-M   'P 1'
#
loop_
_entity.id
_entity.type
_entity.pdbx_description
1 polymer ?
#
loop_
_entity_poly.entity_id
_entity_poly.type
_entity_poly.pdbx_seq_one_letter_code
_entity_poly.pdbx_strand_id
1 'polypeptide(L)'
;MKFSLLLGLLINLLSFASVSAFFTAFAMNNDASRSKRREIYDIPGSGWASPKWNWGSALGTGHDAALICRRQWGSTDARKALVEALLNPNHVSDETLSSIELADENRQPPFEEVKLVLGLAWQKGRRDGSDGGRGGYEDILSSMAAAKRYESDDEKINAERFVEDMVQRFDLITSSSEAKDAMRQIESDCGADIDAARRKCSGMVLTEMGFIKKGL
;
A
#
# COMPACT_ATOMS: atom_id res chain seq x y z
N MET A 1 18.65 66.13 22.59
CA MET A 1 20.11 66.24 22.32
C MET A 1 20.88 66.00 23.62
N LYS A 2 21.56 64.85 23.73
CA LYS A 2 22.75 64.64 24.57
C LYS A 2 23.41 63.32 24.13
N PHE A 3 24.60 63.48 23.55
CA PHE A 3 25.58 62.44 23.24
C PHE A 3 26.09 61.78 24.53
N SER A 4 26.36 60.47 24.50
CA SER A 4 27.57 59.93 25.13
C SER A 4 27.93 58.56 24.55
N LEU A 5 29.11 58.52 23.92
CA LEU A 5 29.88 57.36 23.48
C LEU A 5 30.55 56.65 24.66
N LEU A 6 30.85 55.36 24.47
CA LEU A 6 32.09 54.60 24.84
C LEU A 6 31.72 53.13 25.13
N LEU A 7 31.99 52.19 24.24
CA LEU A 7 33.27 51.48 24.06
C LEU A 7 33.61 50.60 25.28
N GLY A 8 33.40 49.28 25.12
CA GLY A 8 33.80 48.24 26.07
C GLY A 8 34.00 46.92 25.34
N LEU A 9 35.21 46.74 24.81
CA LEU A 9 35.71 45.53 24.17
C LEU A 9 36.44 44.72 25.24
N LEU A 10 36.10 43.44 25.48
CA LEU A 10 36.99 42.44 26.10
C LEU A 10 36.42 41.02 26.01
N ILE A 11 36.92 40.30 25.00
CA ILE A 11 37.48 38.93 25.03
C ILE A 11 37.08 38.03 26.22
N ASN A 12 36.46 36.88 25.91
CA ASN A 12 36.75 35.62 26.59
C ASN A 12 36.63 34.44 25.63
N LEU A 13 37.80 34.00 25.15
CA LEU A 13 38.04 32.65 24.64
C LEU A 13 38.26 31.75 25.86
N LEU A 14 37.42 30.73 26.05
CA LEU A 14 37.81 29.52 26.78
C LEU A 14 37.13 28.30 26.16
N SER A 15 37.98 27.49 25.54
CA SER A 15 37.75 26.13 25.06
C SER A 15 37.54 25.18 26.25
N PHE A 16 36.48 24.38 26.23
CA PHE A 16 36.43 23.13 27.00
C PHE A 16 35.71 22.01 26.24
N ALA A 17 36.52 21.00 25.91
CA ALA A 17 36.27 19.57 25.95
C ALA A 17 35.00 18.98 25.30
N SER A 18 35.27 18.25 24.21
CA SER A 18 34.53 17.07 23.74
C SER A 18 34.11 16.17 24.90
N VAL A 19 32.80 15.94 25.05
CA VAL A 19 32.25 14.84 25.86
C VAL A 19 31.69 13.80 24.90
N SER A 20 32.28 12.61 25.00
CA SER A 20 32.03 11.42 24.22
C SER A 20 30.55 11.12 23.98
N ALA A 21 30.32 10.65 22.76
CA ALA A 21 29.22 9.80 22.36
C ALA A 21 28.90 8.73 23.42
N PHE A 22 27.69 8.78 23.95
CA PHE A 22 26.98 7.58 24.40
C PHE A 22 25.98 7.20 23.31
N PHE A 23 26.40 6.27 22.46
CA PHE A 23 25.47 5.40 21.76
C PHE A 23 24.65 4.66 22.82
N THR A 24 23.33 4.83 22.79
CA THR A 24 22.44 3.79 23.27
C THR A 24 21.44 3.53 22.17
N ALA A 25 21.80 2.55 21.34
CA ALA A 25 20.94 1.94 20.37
C ALA A 25 19.70 1.37 21.07
N PHE A 26 18.57 2.06 20.94
CA PHE A 26 17.23 1.57 21.30
C PHE A 26 16.29 1.65 20.09
N ALA A 27 16.83 1.42 18.89
CA ALA A 27 16.08 1.48 17.63
C ALA A 27 16.49 0.36 16.66
N MET A 28 16.55 -0.90 17.11
CA MET A 28 16.79 -2.04 16.19
C MET A 28 15.89 -3.27 16.41
N ASN A 29 14.81 -3.17 17.20
CA ASN A 29 13.91 -4.33 17.42
C ASN A 29 12.51 -4.21 16.81
N ASN A 30 12.13 -3.10 16.17
CA ASN A 30 10.83 -2.98 15.49
C ASN A 30 10.85 -3.41 14.02
N ASP A 31 12.04 -3.56 13.42
CA ASP A 31 12.16 -3.79 11.97
C ASP A 31 11.82 -5.24 11.59
N ALA A 32 12.19 -6.21 12.44
CA ALA A 32 11.92 -7.63 12.19
C ALA A 32 10.42 -7.99 12.21
N SER A 33 9.63 -7.40 13.12
CA SER A 33 8.17 -7.60 13.15
C SER A 33 7.46 -6.89 12.00
N ARG A 34 8.02 -5.77 11.52
CA ARG A 34 7.46 -5.02 10.39
C ARG A 34 7.75 -5.72 9.07
N SER A 35 8.97 -6.25 8.91
CA SER A 35 9.37 -7.07 7.77
C SER A 35 8.46 -8.27 7.58
N LYS A 36 8.16 -9.04 8.64
CA LYS A 36 7.28 -10.22 8.55
C LYS A 36 5.86 -9.88 8.09
N ARG A 37 5.32 -8.72 8.49
CA ARG A 37 3.97 -8.29 8.12
C ARG A 37 3.82 -7.90 6.65
N ARG A 38 4.94 -7.65 5.96
CA ARG A 38 4.95 -7.36 4.52
C ARG A 38 5.25 -8.58 3.66
N GLU A 39 5.51 -9.74 4.26
CA GLU A 39 5.77 -10.96 3.50
C GLU A 39 4.48 -11.50 2.90
N ILE A 40 4.53 -11.73 1.60
CA ILE A 40 3.46 -12.30 0.78
C ILE A 40 3.68 -13.81 0.73
N TYR A 41 2.66 -14.58 1.11
CA TYR A 41 2.65 -16.05 1.18
C TYR A 41 3.78 -16.66 2.03
N ASP A 42 4.13 -16.01 3.14
CA ASP A 42 5.21 -16.44 4.05
C ASP A 42 6.58 -16.62 3.36
N ILE A 43 6.80 -15.94 2.23
CA ILE A 43 8.07 -15.97 1.51
C ILE A 43 9.00 -14.91 2.12
N PRO A 44 10.18 -15.30 2.67
CA PRO A 44 11.03 -14.34 3.36
C PRO A 44 11.53 -13.20 2.47
N GLY A 45 11.21 -11.96 2.85
CA GLY A 45 11.56 -10.76 2.09
C GLY A 45 10.81 -10.61 0.77
N SER A 46 9.54 -11.05 0.69
CA SER A 46 8.66 -10.84 -0.47
C SER A 46 7.79 -9.59 -0.41
N GLY A 47 8.05 -8.65 0.52
CA GLY A 47 7.36 -7.36 0.52
C GLY A 47 7.81 -6.44 -0.61
N TRP A 48 6.93 -5.53 -1.07
CA TRP A 48 7.19 -4.64 -2.20
C TRP A 48 8.44 -3.77 -2.07
N ALA A 49 8.79 -3.36 -0.84
CA ALA A 49 10.01 -2.58 -0.55
C ALA A 49 11.27 -3.43 -0.32
N SER A 50 11.16 -4.76 -0.36
CA SER A 50 12.30 -5.64 -0.13
C SER A 50 13.31 -5.56 -1.27
N PRO A 51 14.63 -5.53 -0.98
CA PRO A 51 15.65 -5.62 -2.02
C PRO A 51 15.66 -6.98 -2.74
N LYS A 52 15.00 -8.00 -2.17
CA LYS A 52 14.80 -9.31 -2.81
C LYS A 52 13.54 -9.36 -3.68
N TRP A 53 12.70 -8.33 -3.62
CA TRP A 53 11.55 -8.19 -4.50
C TRP A 53 12.00 -7.69 -5.86
N ASN A 54 11.58 -8.38 -6.91
CA ASN A 54 11.90 -8.00 -8.27
C ASN A 54 10.67 -8.17 -9.16
N TRP A 55 9.86 -7.12 -9.22
CA TRP A 55 8.63 -7.12 -10.01
C TRP A 55 8.93 -7.31 -11.50
N GLY A 56 8.23 -8.26 -12.13
CA GLY A 56 8.39 -8.55 -13.57
C GLY A 56 9.62 -9.40 -13.93
N SER A 57 10.49 -9.73 -12.97
CA SER A 57 11.60 -10.67 -13.18
C SER A 57 11.13 -12.12 -13.16
N ALA A 58 11.83 -12.99 -13.89
CA ALA A 58 11.64 -14.43 -13.86
C ALA A 58 12.30 -15.10 -12.62
N LEU A 59 13.02 -14.32 -11.81
CA LEU A 59 13.74 -14.76 -10.62
C LEU A 59 13.45 -13.81 -9.45
N GLY A 60 13.49 -14.36 -8.23
CA GLY A 60 13.35 -13.61 -6.97
C GLY A 60 11.99 -13.80 -6.32
N THR A 61 11.83 -13.22 -5.12
CA THR A 61 10.67 -13.46 -4.26
C THR A 61 9.34 -13.02 -4.87
N GLY A 62 9.35 -12.00 -5.74
CA GLY A 62 8.17 -11.57 -6.48
C GLY A 62 7.70 -12.57 -7.53
N HIS A 63 8.63 -13.30 -8.17
CA HIS A 63 8.28 -14.40 -9.06
C HIS A 63 7.60 -15.53 -8.30
N ASP A 64 8.18 -15.92 -7.16
CA ASP A 64 7.69 -17.01 -6.33
C ASP A 64 6.30 -16.69 -5.76
N ALA A 65 6.11 -15.47 -5.24
CA ALA A 65 4.82 -15.01 -4.75
C ALA A 65 3.77 -14.99 -5.88
N ALA A 66 4.13 -14.49 -7.07
CA ALA A 66 3.23 -14.48 -8.22
C ALA A 66 2.84 -15.89 -8.70
N LEU A 67 3.73 -16.88 -8.56
CA LEU A 67 3.43 -18.28 -8.87
C LEU A 67 2.38 -18.86 -7.91
N ILE A 68 2.51 -18.59 -6.61
CA ILE A 68 1.53 -19.00 -5.60
C ILE A 68 0.19 -18.30 -5.86
N CYS A 69 0.21 -16.98 -6.07
CA CYS A 69 -0.98 -16.18 -6.39
C CYS A 69 -1.77 -16.74 -7.57
N ARG A 70 -1.09 -17.07 -8.68
CA ARG A 70 -1.73 -17.64 -9.88
C ARG A 70 -2.35 -19.01 -9.63
N ARG A 71 -1.75 -19.83 -8.75
CA ARG A 71 -2.30 -21.14 -8.37
C ARG A 71 -3.54 -20.97 -7.49
N GLN A 72 -3.44 -20.14 -6.45
CA GLN A 72 -4.51 -19.89 -5.49
C GLN A 72 -5.77 -19.33 -6.16
N TRP A 73 -5.61 -18.37 -7.07
CA TRP A 73 -6.72 -17.71 -7.76
C TRP A 73 -6.95 -18.23 -9.19
N GLY A 74 -6.49 -19.46 -9.47
CA GLY A 74 -6.59 -20.08 -10.79
C GLY A 74 -8.01 -20.46 -11.19
N SER A 75 -8.89 -20.76 -10.22
CA SER A 75 -10.30 -21.12 -10.49
C SER A 75 -11.23 -19.91 -10.45
N THR A 76 -12.31 -19.96 -11.23
CA THR A 76 -13.35 -18.91 -11.26
C THR A 76 -13.99 -18.72 -9.89
N ASP A 77 -14.25 -19.81 -9.16
CA ASP A 77 -14.89 -19.73 -7.85
C ASP A 77 -13.99 -19.10 -6.80
N ALA A 78 -12.68 -19.39 -6.82
CA ALA A 78 -11.71 -18.73 -5.94
C ALA A 78 -11.68 -17.22 -6.22
N ARG A 79 -11.73 -16.80 -7.49
CA ARG A 79 -11.77 -15.37 -7.86
C ARG A 79 -13.06 -14.69 -7.42
N LYS A 80 -14.20 -15.36 -7.55
CA LYS A 80 -15.49 -14.85 -7.04
C LYS A 80 -15.43 -14.67 -5.52
N ALA A 81 -14.92 -15.67 -4.80
CA ALA A 81 -14.78 -15.62 -3.35
C ALA A 81 -13.86 -14.47 -2.91
N LEU A 82 -12.75 -14.24 -3.64
CA LEU A 82 -11.87 -13.10 -3.38
C LEU A 82 -12.60 -11.76 -3.57
N VAL A 83 -13.24 -11.55 -4.73
CA VAL A 83 -13.94 -10.30 -5.01
C VAL A 83 -15.05 -10.05 -3.99
N GLU A 84 -15.80 -11.09 -3.63
CA GLU A 84 -16.85 -11.01 -2.60
C GLU A 84 -16.28 -10.58 -1.25
N ALA A 85 -15.19 -11.21 -0.80
CA ALA A 85 -14.53 -10.84 0.46
C ALA A 85 -13.97 -9.40 0.46
N LEU A 86 -13.58 -8.88 -0.70
CA LEU A 86 -13.09 -7.52 -0.86
C LEU A 86 -14.22 -6.48 -0.87
N LEU A 87 -15.35 -6.79 -1.52
CA LEU A 87 -16.52 -5.93 -1.57
C LEU A 87 -17.26 -5.90 -0.23
N ASN A 88 -17.23 -7.02 0.50
CA ASN A 88 -17.88 -7.19 1.80
C ASN A 88 -16.84 -7.56 2.87
N PRO A 89 -15.89 -6.67 3.19
CA PRO A 89 -14.86 -6.96 4.18
C PRO A 89 -15.49 -7.17 5.55
N ASN A 90 -14.98 -8.15 6.30
CA ASN A 90 -15.48 -8.44 7.64
C ASN A 90 -15.45 -7.19 8.53
N HIS A 91 -16.53 -7.00 9.27
CA HIS A 91 -16.60 -5.99 10.32
C HIS A 91 -15.57 -6.29 11.40
N VAL A 92 -14.86 -5.27 11.86
CA VAL A 92 -13.90 -5.34 12.97
C VAL A 92 -14.34 -4.36 14.07
N SER A 93 -13.91 -4.57 15.31
CA SER A 93 -14.32 -3.69 16.42
C SER A 93 -13.69 -2.30 16.30
N ASP A 94 -14.27 -1.30 16.97
CA ASP A 94 -13.71 0.05 17.04
C ASP A 94 -12.28 0.08 17.59
N GLU A 95 -11.97 -0.82 18.53
CA GLU A 95 -10.60 -1.01 19.04
C GLU A 95 -9.65 -1.46 17.92
N THR A 96 -10.09 -2.39 17.08
CA THR A 96 -9.31 -2.84 15.91
C THR A 96 -9.13 -1.72 14.90
N LEU A 97 -10.12 -0.85 14.69
CA LEU A 97 -10.01 0.29 13.76
C LEU A 97 -9.00 1.36 14.18
N SER A 98 -8.49 1.31 15.42
CA SER A 98 -7.42 2.21 15.88
C SER A 98 -6.08 1.98 15.18
N SER A 99 -5.88 0.82 14.54
CA SER A 99 -4.69 0.47 13.75
C SER A 99 -5.08 -0.30 12.50
N ILE A 100 -4.57 0.15 11.35
CA ILE A 100 -4.81 -0.51 10.06
C ILE A 100 -4.21 -1.90 10.04
N GLU A 101 -3.06 -2.09 10.68
CA GLU A 101 -2.41 -3.39 10.80
C GLU A 101 -3.28 -4.37 11.56
N LEU A 102 -3.90 -3.94 12.67
CA LEU A 102 -4.84 -4.80 13.40
C LEU A 102 -6.09 -5.11 12.57
N ALA A 103 -6.62 -4.14 11.82
CA ALA A 103 -7.75 -4.36 10.93
C ALA A 103 -7.41 -5.37 9.81
N ASP A 104 -6.23 -5.24 9.22
CA ASP A 104 -5.73 -6.14 8.18
C ASP A 104 -5.52 -7.57 8.70
N GLU A 105 -4.96 -7.74 9.89
CA GLU A 105 -4.76 -9.04 10.55
C GLU A 105 -6.08 -9.79 10.79
N ASN A 106 -7.19 -9.06 10.93
CA ASN A 106 -8.54 -9.63 11.14
C ASN A 106 -9.32 -9.85 9.82
N ARG A 107 -8.70 -9.61 8.66
CA ARG A 107 -9.33 -9.75 7.34
C ARG A 107 -8.51 -10.67 6.44
N GLN A 108 -9.20 -11.33 5.53
CA GLN A 108 -8.60 -12.29 4.62
C GLN A 108 -8.99 -11.98 3.16
N PRO A 109 -8.06 -12.06 2.20
CA PRO A 109 -6.62 -12.30 2.42
C PRO A 109 -5.91 -11.06 3.01
N PRO A 110 -4.65 -11.18 3.50
CA PRO A 110 -3.82 -10.05 3.88
C PRO A 110 -3.70 -9.04 2.74
N PHE A 111 -3.65 -7.74 3.05
CA PHE A 111 -3.72 -6.72 2.00
C PHE A 111 -2.52 -6.74 1.04
N GLU A 112 -1.35 -7.20 1.50
CA GLU A 112 -0.18 -7.39 0.62
C GLU A 112 -0.40 -8.44 -0.48
N GLU A 113 -1.22 -9.47 -0.21
CA GLU A 113 -1.65 -10.42 -1.25
C GLU A 113 -2.65 -9.77 -2.22
N VAL A 114 -3.53 -8.90 -1.74
CA VAL A 114 -4.47 -8.13 -2.59
C VAL A 114 -3.71 -7.22 -3.54
N LYS A 115 -2.69 -6.50 -3.04
CA LYS A 115 -1.75 -5.72 -3.85
C LYS A 115 -1.11 -6.56 -4.96
N LEU A 116 -0.69 -7.79 -4.67
CA LEU A 116 -0.12 -8.70 -5.67
C LEU A 116 -1.15 -9.13 -6.73
N VAL A 117 -2.36 -9.50 -6.32
CA VAL A 117 -3.46 -9.83 -7.24
C VAL A 117 -3.74 -8.67 -8.18
N LEU A 118 -3.86 -7.45 -7.64
CA LEU A 118 -4.06 -6.24 -8.42
C LEU A 118 -2.90 -5.98 -9.38
N GLY A 119 -1.65 -6.06 -8.92
CA GLY A 119 -0.49 -5.85 -9.79
C GLY A 119 -0.46 -6.81 -10.98
N LEU A 120 -0.82 -8.08 -10.76
CA LEU A 120 -0.93 -9.07 -11.83
C LEU A 120 -2.13 -8.80 -12.75
N ALA A 121 -3.28 -8.40 -12.20
CA ALA A 121 -4.45 -8.01 -12.97
C ALA A 121 -4.18 -6.78 -13.85
N TRP A 122 -3.47 -5.77 -13.34
CA TRP A 122 -3.04 -4.59 -14.10
C TRP A 122 -2.04 -4.94 -15.18
N GLN A 123 -1.05 -5.79 -14.89
CA GLN A 123 -0.10 -6.27 -15.91
C GLN A 123 -0.81 -6.98 -17.06
N LYS A 124 -1.86 -7.77 -16.77
CA LYS A 124 -2.70 -8.41 -17.77
C LYS A 124 -3.57 -7.41 -18.51
N GLY A 125 -4.22 -6.50 -17.78
CA GLY A 125 -5.08 -5.45 -18.30
C GLY A 125 -4.36 -4.54 -19.29
N ARG A 126 -3.08 -4.25 -19.05
CA ARG A 126 -2.24 -3.51 -20.00
C ARG A 126 -2.15 -4.18 -21.38
N ARG A 127 -2.14 -5.53 -21.41
CA ARG A 127 -2.03 -6.29 -22.66
C ARG A 127 -3.34 -6.30 -23.45
N ASP A 128 -4.48 -6.20 -22.78
CA ASP A 128 -5.81 -6.26 -23.40
C ASP A 128 -6.57 -4.92 -23.41
N GLY A 129 -5.95 -3.87 -22.84
CA GLY A 129 -6.49 -2.51 -22.74
C GLY A 129 -7.44 -2.26 -21.58
N SER A 130 -7.69 -3.23 -20.69
CA SER A 130 -8.64 -3.05 -19.59
C SER A 130 -8.08 -2.37 -18.34
N ASP A 131 -6.83 -1.91 -18.35
CA ASP A 131 -6.21 -1.15 -17.25
C ASP A 131 -6.42 0.37 -17.35
N GLY A 132 -7.16 0.83 -18.36
CA GLY A 132 -7.43 2.25 -18.62
C GLY A 132 -6.37 2.95 -19.46
N GLY A 133 -5.32 2.25 -19.90
CA GLY A 133 -4.27 2.81 -20.75
C GLY A 133 -3.43 3.89 -20.05
N ARG A 134 -3.03 4.92 -20.81
CA ARG A 134 -2.14 5.99 -20.29
C ARG A 134 -2.82 6.75 -19.15
N GLY A 135 -2.16 6.82 -17.99
CA GLY A 135 -2.74 7.42 -16.79
C GLY A 135 -3.57 6.45 -15.93
N GLY A 136 -3.76 5.22 -16.42
CA GLY A 136 -4.53 4.18 -15.76
C GLY A 136 -3.74 3.44 -14.66
N TYR A 137 -4.08 2.19 -14.44
CA TYR A 137 -3.56 1.41 -13.32
C TYR A 137 -2.11 0.95 -13.51
N GLU A 138 -1.53 1.04 -14.71
CA GLU A 138 -0.08 0.88 -14.92
C GLU A 138 0.74 1.87 -14.07
N ASP A 139 0.25 3.10 -13.88
CA ASP A 139 0.96 4.13 -13.12
C ASP A 139 0.98 3.80 -11.62
N ILE A 140 -0.12 3.22 -11.11
CA ILE A 140 -0.20 2.71 -9.74
C ILE A 140 0.77 1.54 -9.59
N LEU A 141 0.75 0.59 -10.54
CA LEU A 141 1.67 -0.55 -10.53
C LEU A 141 3.14 -0.10 -10.51
N SER A 142 3.49 0.88 -11.34
CA SER A 142 4.83 1.44 -11.41
C SER A 142 5.23 2.10 -10.09
N SER A 143 4.28 2.78 -9.43
CA SER A 143 4.49 3.42 -8.12
C SER A 143 4.64 2.39 -6.98
N MET A 144 3.91 1.27 -7.03
CA MET A 144 4.08 0.14 -6.11
C MET A 144 5.42 -0.55 -6.32
N ALA A 145 5.78 -0.86 -7.57
CA ALA A 145 7.07 -1.48 -7.90
C ALA A 145 8.27 -0.60 -7.53
N ALA A 146 8.11 0.73 -7.53
CA ALA A 146 9.11 1.66 -7.06
C ALA A 146 9.22 1.73 -5.52
N ALA A 147 8.29 1.12 -4.79
CA ALA A 147 8.24 1.04 -3.32
C ALA A 147 8.44 2.39 -2.60
N LYS A 148 7.76 3.44 -3.10
CA LYS A 148 7.85 4.79 -2.52
C LYS A 148 6.52 5.26 -1.97
N ARG A 149 5.50 5.35 -2.83
CA ARG A 149 4.24 6.05 -2.52
C ARG A 149 3.39 5.33 -1.46
N TYR A 150 3.39 4.00 -1.51
CA TYR A 150 2.55 3.13 -0.69
C TYR A 150 3.34 2.30 0.35
N GLU A 151 4.63 2.59 0.50
CA GLU A 151 5.55 1.84 1.37
C GLU A 151 6.28 2.80 2.33
N SER A 152 5.63 3.90 2.73
CA SER A 152 6.18 4.82 3.73
C SER A 152 5.98 4.32 5.16
N ASP A 153 6.57 5.02 6.14
CA ASP A 153 6.46 4.66 7.55
C ASP A 153 5.05 4.80 8.15
N ASP A 154 4.13 5.48 7.46
CA ASP A 154 2.76 5.66 7.92
C ASP A 154 1.80 4.84 7.05
N GLU A 155 1.29 3.74 7.59
CA GLU A 155 0.40 2.83 6.86
C GLU A 155 -0.96 3.47 6.55
N LYS A 156 -1.41 4.42 7.38
CA LYS A 156 -2.64 5.16 7.13
C LYS A 156 -2.51 6.05 5.92
N ILE A 157 -1.42 6.81 5.85
CA ILE A 157 -1.13 7.63 4.67
C ILE A 157 -0.96 6.75 3.42
N ASN A 158 -0.31 5.58 3.54
CA ASN A 158 -0.17 4.65 2.41
C ASN A 158 -1.55 4.16 1.91
N ALA A 159 -2.44 3.79 2.83
CA ALA A 159 -3.79 3.31 2.52
C ALA A 159 -4.67 4.42 1.92
N GLU A 160 -4.65 5.63 2.48
CA GLU A 160 -5.39 6.80 1.95
C GLU A 160 -4.96 7.13 0.52
N ARG A 161 -3.64 7.20 0.26
CA ARG A 161 -3.12 7.43 -1.09
C ARG A 161 -3.51 6.34 -2.07
N PHE A 162 -3.55 5.10 -1.60
CA PHE A 162 -3.98 3.97 -2.41
C PHE A 162 -5.45 4.11 -2.80
N VAL A 163 -6.33 4.41 -1.84
CA VAL A 163 -7.76 4.67 -2.10
C VAL A 163 -7.95 5.82 -3.08
N GLU A 164 -7.30 6.96 -2.82
CA GLU A 164 -7.34 8.15 -3.68
C GLU A 164 -7.00 7.81 -5.14
N ASP A 165 -5.88 7.10 -5.35
CA ASP A 165 -5.42 6.75 -6.69
C ASP A 165 -6.35 5.78 -7.42
N MET A 166 -6.94 4.83 -6.69
CA MET A 166 -7.91 3.86 -7.22
C MET A 166 -9.21 4.57 -7.63
N VAL A 167 -9.75 5.44 -6.78
CA VAL A 167 -10.98 6.19 -7.04
C VAL A 167 -10.78 7.13 -8.25
N GLN A 168 -9.67 7.88 -8.27
CA GLN A 168 -9.38 8.85 -9.34
C GLN A 168 -9.31 8.21 -10.74
N ARG A 169 -8.85 6.96 -10.82
CA ARG A 169 -8.63 6.25 -12.10
C ARG A 169 -9.77 5.32 -12.48
N PHE A 170 -10.76 5.14 -11.61
CA PHE A 170 -11.86 4.20 -11.86
C PHE A 170 -12.67 4.55 -13.12
N ASP A 171 -12.85 5.84 -13.39
CA ASP A 171 -13.54 6.32 -14.59
C ASP A 171 -12.89 5.90 -15.91
N LEU A 172 -11.62 5.47 -15.88
CA LEU A 172 -10.86 5.01 -17.06
C LEU A 172 -11.17 3.56 -17.44
N ILE A 173 -11.67 2.74 -16.50
CA ILE A 173 -11.93 1.32 -16.73
C ILE A 173 -13.41 0.96 -16.78
N THR A 174 -14.30 1.88 -16.40
CA THR A 174 -15.75 1.66 -16.44
C THR A 174 -16.50 2.78 -17.14
N SER A 175 -17.57 2.40 -17.85
CA SER A 175 -18.58 3.32 -18.40
C SER A 175 -19.86 3.37 -17.58
N SER A 176 -20.01 2.48 -16.57
CA SER A 176 -21.21 2.41 -15.73
C SER A 176 -21.26 3.58 -14.76
N SER A 177 -22.28 4.44 -14.86
CA SER A 177 -22.48 5.54 -13.91
C SER A 177 -22.74 5.02 -12.50
N GLU A 178 -23.49 3.93 -12.36
CA GLU A 178 -23.78 3.30 -11.07
C GLU A 178 -22.50 2.83 -10.38
N ALA A 179 -21.59 2.19 -11.12
CA ALA A 179 -20.30 1.76 -10.57
C ALA A 179 -19.45 2.96 -10.14
N LYS A 180 -19.46 4.05 -10.90
CA LYS A 180 -18.74 5.28 -10.57
C LYS A 180 -19.27 5.93 -9.29
N ASP A 181 -20.58 5.99 -9.16
CA ASP A 181 -21.23 6.54 -7.98
C ASP A 181 -20.92 5.68 -6.74
N ALA A 182 -20.99 4.35 -6.88
CA ALA A 182 -20.62 3.42 -5.82
C ALA A 182 -19.14 3.59 -5.40
N MET A 183 -18.20 3.72 -6.35
CA MET A 183 -16.77 3.94 -6.03
C MET A 183 -16.56 5.26 -5.27
N ARG A 184 -17.27 6.33 -5.65
CA ARG A 184 -17.19 7.63 -4.97
C ARG A 184 -17.81 7.62 -3.58
N GLN A 185 -18.74 6.70 -3.32
CA GLN A 185 -19.39 6.56 -2.01
C GLN A 185 -18.55 5.77 -1.00
N ILE A 186 -17.52 5.02 -1.43
CA ILE A 186 -16.72 4.16 -0.54
C ILE A 186 -16.16 4.92 0.67
N GLU A 187 -15.61 6.13 0.48
CA GLU A 187 -15.06 6.91 1.60
C GLU A 187 -16.13 7.26 2.63
N SER A 188 -17.35 7.57 2.17
CA SER A 188 -18.49 7.83 3.05
C SER A 188 -18.98 6.55 3.74
N ASP A 189 -19.04 5.44 3.00
CA ASP A 189 -19.61 4.17 3.48
C ASP A 189 -18.71 3.45 4.48
N CYS A 190 -17.38 3.59 4.33
CA CYS A 190 -16.41 2.98 5.24
C CYS A 190 -16.06 3.89 6.42
N GLY A 191 -16.35 5.20 6.35
CA GLY A 191 -16.09 6.14 7.43
C GLY A 191 -14.62 6.14 7.85
N ALA A 192 -14.34 5.75 9.09
CA ALA A 192 -12.97 5.69 9.62
C ALA A 192 -12.19 4.42 9.21
N ASP A 193 -12.86 3.42 8.63
CA ASP A 193 -12.26 2.13 8.27
C ASP A 193 -11.59 2.16 6.89
N ILE A 194 -10.40 2.76 6.86
CA ILE A 194 -9.64 2.91 5.62
C ILE A 194 -9.17 1.57 5.04
N ASP A 195 -9.00 0.53 5.86
CA ASP A 195 -8.68 -0.81 5.36
C ASP A 195 -9.87 -1.43 4.60
N ALA A 196 -11.09 -1.27 5.11
CA ALA A 196 -12.29 -1.66 4.38
C ALA A 196 -12.43 -0.87 3.07
N ALA A 197 -12.13 0.44 3.09
CA ALA A 197 -12.19 1.28 1.90
C ALA A 197 -11.24 0.78 0.79
N ARG A 198 -9.95 0.57 1.10
CA ARG A 198 -8.98 0.06 0.12
C ARG A 198 -9.34 -1.33 -0.41
N ARG A 199 -9.91 -2.20 0.43
CA ARG A 199 -10.40 -3.53 0.02
C ARG A 199 -11.59 -3.41 -0.93
N LYS A 200 -12.60 -2.60 -0.62
CA LYS A 200 -13.75 -2.36 -1.50
C LYS A 200 -13.33 -1.77 -2.84
N CYS A 201 -12.46 -0.75 -2.85
CA CYS A 201 -11.91 -0.19 -4.08
C CYS A 201 -11.23 -1.28 -4.92
N SER A 202 -10.44 -2.14 -4.28
CA SER A 202 -9.76 -3.27 -4.94
C SER A 202 -10.74 -4.26 -5.55
N GLY A 203 -11.80 -4.63 -4.83
CA GLY A 203 -12.86 -5.52 -5.32
C GLY A 203 -13.59 -4.94 -6.54
N MET A 204 -13.91 -3.64 -6.52
CA MET A 204 -14.54 -2.96 -7.64
C MET A 204 -13.62 -2.90 -8.87
N VAL A 205 -12.34 -2.55 -8.69
CA VAL A 205 -11.37 -2.53 -9.79
C VAL A 205 -11.20 -3.91 -10.41
N LEU A 206 -11.05 -4.97 -9.61
CA LEU A 206 -10.98 -6.33 -10.12
C LEU A 206 -12.24 -6.74 -10.90
N THR A 207 -13.42 -6.31 -10.43
CA THR A 207 -14.71 -6.55 -11.10
C THR A 207 -14.73 -5.92 -12.49
N GLU A 208 -14.45 -4.61 -12.58
CA GLU A 208 -14.50 -3.87 -13.84
C GLU A 208 -13.42 -4.32 -14.84
N MET A 209 -12.25 -4.74 -14.35
CA MET A 209 -11.21 -5.33 -15.21
C MET A 209 -11.54 -6.74 -15.72
N GLY A 210 -12.64 -7.34 -15.24
CA GLY A 210 -13.09 -8.67 -15.64
C GLY A 210 -12.26 -9.81 -15.04
N PHE A 211 -11.63 -9.59 -13.88
CA PHE A 211 -10.75 -10.56 -13.19
C PHE A 211 -11.41 -11.94 -13.04
N ILE A 212 -12.67 -12.00 -12.63
CA ILE A 212 -13.40 -13.28 -12.44
C ILE A 212 -13.39 -14.12 -13.72
N LYS A 213 -13.62 -13.49 -14.88
CA LYS A 213 -13.68 -14.18 -16.17
C LYS A 213 -12.29 -14.44 -16.77
N LYS A 214 -11.38 -13.46 -16.67
CA LYS A 214 -10.10 -13.48 -17.37
C LYS A 214 -8.97 -14.18 -16.60
N GLY A 215 -9.06 -14.25 -15.27
CA GLY A 215 -7.96 -14.66 -14.40
C GLY A 215 -6.79 -13.67 -14.39
N LEU A 216 -5.66 -14.10 -13.81
CA LEU A 216 -4.37 -13.40 -13.83
C LEU A 216 -3.57 -13.68 -15.11
#